data_AF-A0A9C8P3L4-F1
#
_entry.id   AF-A0A9C8P3L4-F1
#
_cell.length_a   1.000
_cell.length_b   1.000
_cell.length_c   1.000
_cell.angle_alpha   90.00
_cell.angle_beta   90.00
_cell.angle_gamma   90.00
#
_symmetry.space_group_name_H-M   'P 1'
#
loop_
_entity.id
_entity.type
_entity.pdbx_description
1 polymer ?
#
loop_
_entity_poly.entity_id
_entity_poly.type
_entity_poly.pdbx_seq_one_letter_code
_entity_poly.pdbx_strand_id
1 'polypeptide(L)'
;MTLKATCPECGMTGDMAAFVTQGEHNLALAAALEMPALLSSRIVRYLGMFRPASRSLASAKSARLLTELKETITSGVIERKGVTREAPLKVWVMALDQLLERPPSNLPLSGHGYLYEVVANCADRHAGEVEKQREEQARNGAKQPANRAPAAALRERSTDDVLAEHDRLRNRQATVASGQKGQRQNAKAVEQANAPKRLSDLLKGAASQGDQQ
;
A
#
# COMPACT_ATOMS: atom_id res chain seq x y z
N MET A 1 -45.84 48.45 -14.74
CA MET A 1 -46.64 48.04 -13.58
C MET A 1 -45.90 46.89 -12.90
N THR A 2 -45.52 47.04 -11.63
CA THR A 2 -44.83 45.99 -10.86
C THR A 2 -45.85 45.06 -10.23
N LEU A 3 -45.77 43.76 -10.53
CA LEU A 3 -46.61 42.74 -9.94
C LEU A 3 -46.14 42.47 -8.50
N LYS A 4 -47.05 42.53 -7.52
CA LYS A 4 -46.69 42.28 -6.12
C LYS A 4 -46.90 40.81 -5.74
N ALA A 5 -46.07 40.31 -4.85
CA ALA A 5 -46.24 39.02 -4.20
C ALA A 5 -46.19 39.18 -2.67
N THR A 6 -46.86 38.27 -1.96
CA THR A 6 -46.97 38.25 -0.50
C THR A 6 -46.52 36.90 0.03
N CYS A 7 -45.63 36.90 1.02
CA CYS A 7 -45.20 35.69 1.73
C CYS A 7 -46.37 35.13 2.56
N PRO A 8 -46.73 33.84 2.44
CA PRO A 8 -47.84 33.25 3.20
C PRO A 8 -47.53 33.08 4.70
N GLU A 9 -46.26 33.00 5.09
CA GLU A 9 -45.87 32.72 6.48
C GLU A 9 -45.81 33.99 7.34
N CYS A 10 -45.20 35.07 6.82
CA CYS A 10 -44.96 36.30 7.59
C CYS A 10 -45.70 37.54 7.05
N GLY A 11 -46.41 37.41 5.91
CA GLY A 11 -47.16 38.50 5.30
C GLY A 11 -46.30 39.57 4.60
N MET A 12 -44.99 39.37 4.44
CA MET A 12 -44.12 40.32 3.74
C MET A 12 -44.56 40.50 2.28
N THR A 13 -44.80 41.74 1.87
CA THR A 13 -45.16 42.09 0.49
C THR A 13 -44.00 42.76 -0.24
N GLY A 14 -43.75 42.39 -1.50
CA GLY A 14 -42.69 42.97 -2.31
C GLY A 14 -42.95 42.82 -3.81
N ASP A 15 -42.00 43.28 -4.62
CA ASP A 15 -42.00 43.02 -6.06
C ASP A 15 -41.86 41.52 -6.32
N MET A 16 -42.72 40.95 -7.17
CA MET A 16 -42.70 39.53 -7.50
C MET A 16 -41.35 39.08 -8.06
N ALA A 17 -40.64 39.95 -8.79
CA ALA A 17 -39.31 39.66 -9.31
C ALA A 17 -38.32 39.29 -8.19
N ALA A 18 -38.40 39.94 -7.02
CA ALA A 18 -37.52 39.63 -5.89
C ALA A 18 -37.77 38.22 -5.33
N PHE A 19 -39.03 37.77 -5.28
CA PHE A 19 -39.37 36.42 -4.84
C PHE A 19 -38.87 35.35 -5.82
N VAL A 20 -38.96 35.61 -7.12
CA VAL A 20 -38.41 34.70 -8.15
C VAL A 20 -36.89 34.57 -8.01
N THR A 21 -36.18 35.69 -7.88
CA THR A 21 -34.72 35.70 -7.67
C THR A 21 -34.34 34.95 -6.39
N GLN A 22 -35.09 35.11 -5.29
CA GLN A 22 -34.85 34.36 -4.07
C GLN A 22 -35.06 32.85 -4.25
N GLY A 23 -36.07 32.45 -5.03
CA GLY A 23 -36.27 31.05 -5.42
C GLY A 23 -35.08 30.46 -6.19
N GLU A 24 -34.51 31.23 -7.12
CA GLU A 24 -33.31 30.84 -7.86
C GLU A 24 -32.08 30.69 -6.94
N HIS A 25 -31.91 31.60 -5.97
CA HIS A 25 -30.86 31.49 -4.96
C HIS A 25 -31.00 30.24 -4.08
N ASN A 26 -32.23 29.91 -3.67
CA ASN A 26 -32.51 28.71 -2.89
C ASN A 26 -32.18 27.44 -3.69
N LEU A 27 -32.50 27.42 -5.00
CA LEU A 27 -32.18 26.30 -5.88
C LEU A 27 -30.66 26.13 -6.06
N ALA A 28 -29.94 27.24 -6.28
CA ALA A 28 -28.48 27.27 -6.32
C ALA A 28 -27.86 26.74 -5.01
N LEU A 29 -28.37 27.21 -3.86
CA LEU A 29 -27.88 26.78 -2.55
C LEU A 29 -28.13 25.29 -2.30
N ALA A 30 -29.33 24.79 -2.61
CA ALA A 30 -29.65 23.37 -2.49
C ALA A 30 -28.70 22.51 -3.32
N ALA A 31 -28.48 22.87 -4.60
CA ALA A 31 -27.54 22.17 -5.45
C ALA A 31 -26.11 22.17 -4.92
N ALA A 32 -25.66 23.29 -4.32
CA ALA A 32 -24.35 23.41 -3.71
C ALA A 32 -24.17 22.52 -2.46
N LEU A 33 -25.20 22.41 -1.63
CA LEU A 33 -25.17 21.62 -0.39
C LEU A 33 -25.16 20.11 -0.62
N GLU A 34 -25.68 19.64 -1.77
CA GLU A 34 -25.66 18.23 -2.13
C GLU A 34 -24.32 17.78 -2.73
N MET A 35 -23.44 18.71 -3.12
CA MET A 35 -22.13 18.37 -3.64
C MET A 35 -21.12 18.07 -2.52
N PRO A 36 -20.11 17.22 -2.78
CA PRO A 36 -19.07 16.92 -1.79
C PRO A 36 -18.36 18.18 -1.28
N ALA A 37 -18.31 18.34 0.05
CA ALA A 37 -17.76 19.53 0.71
C ALA A 37 -16.30 19.83 0.32
N LEU A 38 -15.52 18.83 -0.09
CA LEU A 38 -14.14 18.98 -0.60
C LEU A 38 -14.05 19.87 -1.85
N LEU A 39 -15.15 20.03 -2.59
CA LEU A 39 -15.22 20.83 -3.81
C LEU A 39 -15.73 22.27 -3.56
N SER A 40 -16.22 22.58 -2.36
CA SER A 40 -16.94 23.83 -2.04
C SER A 40 -16.17 25.09 -2.46
N SER A 41 -14.95 25.29 -1.96
CA SER A 41 -14.13 26.48 -2.27
C SER A 41 -13.75 26.56 -3.76
N ARG A 42 -13.55 25.41 -4.41
CA ARG A 42 -13.22 25.30 -5.83
C ARG A 42 -14.41 25.71 -6.70
N ILE A 43 -15.60 25.23 -6.37
CA ILE A 43 -16.84 25.55 -7.07
C ILE A 43 -17.14 27.05 -6.98
N VAL A 44 -16.97 27.66 -5.81
CA VAL A 44 -17.19 29.11 -5.64
C VAL A 44 -16.24 29.91 -6.55
N ARG A 45 -14.95 29.57 -6.57
CA ARG A 45 -13.96 30.23 -7.45
C ARG A 45 -14.26 29.98 -8.93
N TYR A 46 -14.68 28.76 -9.26
CA TYR A 46 -15.08 28.38 -10.61
C TYR A 46 -16.31 29.16 -11.10
N LEU A 47 -17.33 29.35 -10.26
CA LEU A 47 -18.49 30.20 -10.60
C LEU A 47 -18.09 31.65 -10.90
N GLY A 48 -17.03 32.14 -10.25
CA GLY A 48 -16.43 33.44 -10.55
C GLY A 48 -16.00 33.60 -12.02
N MET A 49 -15.66 32.50 -12.71
CA MET A 49 -15.27 32.51 -14.12
C MET A 49 -16.43 32.73 -15.10
N PHE A 50 -17.69 32.60 -14.65
CA PHE A 50 -18.88 32.89 -15.45
C PHE A 50 -19.34 34.34 -15.34
N ARG A 51 -18.74 35.09 -14.42
CA ARG A 51 -19.09 36.47 -14.12
C ARG A 51 -18.40 37.41 -15.12
N PRO A 52 -19.13 38.26 -15.85
CA PRO A 52 -18.51 39.33 -16.63
C PRO A 52 -17.90 40.40 -15.69
N ALA A 53 -16.95 41.18 -16.18
CA ALA A 53 -16.23 42.16 -15.34
C ALA A 53 -17.15 43.20 -14.69
N SER A 54 -18.23 43.60 -15.37
CA SER A 54 -19.09 44.72 -14.98
C SER A 54 -20.27 44.38 -14.08
N ARG A 55 -20.69 43.11 -13.97
CA ARG A 55 -21.90 42.73 -13.22
C ARG A 55 -21.74 41.42 -12.46
N SER A 56 -22.57 41.23 -11.44
CA SER A 56 -22.72 39.96 -10.74
C SER A 56 -23.25 38.86 -11.68
N LEU A 57 -23.00 37.60 -11.31
CA LEU A 57 -23.58 36.46 -12.00
C LEU A 57 -25.09 36.43 -11.74
N ALA A 58 -25.89 36.29 -12.78
CA ALA A 58 -27.34 36.21 -12.65
C ALA A 58 -27.73 34.95 -11.85
N SER A 59 -28.70 35.10 -10.93
CA SER A 59 -29.22 34.04 -10.06
C SER A 59 -29.68 32.81 -10.84
N ALA A 60 -30.48 33.01 -11.89
CA ALA A 60 -30.90 31.97 -12.83
C ALA A 60 -29.72 31.20 -13.43
N LYS A 61 -28.66 31.91 -13.84
CA LYS A 61 -27.46 31.27 -14.42
C LYS A 61 -26.68 30.50 -13.34
N SER A 62 -26.53 31.04 -12.13
CA SER A 62 -25.87 30.32 -11.03
C SER A 62 -26.62 29.05 -10.64
N ALA A 63 -27.95 29.10 -10.56
CA ALA A 63 -28.79 27.96 -10.22
C ALA A 63 -28.64 26.85 -11.26
N ARG A 64 -28.78 27.20 -12.55
CA ARG A 64 -28.57 26.27 -13.67
C ARG A 64 -27.19 25.61 -13.64
N LEU A 65 -26.13 26.40 -13.53
CA LEU A 65 -24.75 25.86 -13.53
C LEU A 65 -24.50 24.91 -12.35
N LEU A 66 -25.00 25.26 -11.16
CA LEU A 66 -24.82 24.41 -9.98
C LEU A 66 -25.62 23.11 -10.07
N THR A 67 -26.83 23.14 -10.62
CA THR A 67 -27.64 21.92 -10.85
C THR A 67 -27.00 21.00 -11.88
N GLU A 68 -26.60 21.52 -13.04
CA GLU A 68 -25.92 20.73 -14.08
C GLU A 68 -24.61 20.11 -13.56
N LEU A 69 -23.84 20.88 -12.80
CA LEU A 69 -22.58 20.42 -12.21
C LEU A 69 -22.83 19.36 -11.14
N LYS A 70 -23.80 19.57 -10.25
CA LYS A 70 -24.20 18.60 -9.22
C LYS A 70 -24.56 17.27 -9.87
N GLU A 71 -25.46 17.27 -10.86
CA GLU A 71 -25.91 16.04 -11.53
C GLU A 71 -24.73 15.24 -12.08
N THR A 72 -23.80 15.92 -12.75
CA THR A 72 -22.61 15.31 -13.36
C THR A 72 -21.60 14.81 -12.32
N ILE A 73 -21.48 15.48 -11.17
CA ILE A 73 -20.62 15.00 -10.07
C ILE A 73 -21.25 13.78 -9.41
N THR A 74 -22.57 13.81 -9.17
CA THR A 74 -23.30 12.73 -8.51
C THR A 74 -23.43 11.47 -9.35
N SER A 75 -23.43 11.58 -10.69
CA SER A 75 -23.40 10.42 -11.58
C SER A 75 -22.11 9.60 -11.44
N GLY A 76 -21.02 10.22 -10.97
CA GLY A 76 -19.69 9.60 -10.89
C GLY A 76 -19.04 9.30 -12.25
N VAL A 77 -19.68 9.71 -13.34
CA VAL A 77 -19.31 9.36 -14.71
C VAL A 77 -19.47 10.59 -15.59
N ILE A 78 -18.50 10.82 -16.47
CA ILE A 78 -18.52 11.90 -17.45
C ILE A 78 -18.50 11.36 -18.87
N GLU A 79 -19.39 11.86 -19.72
CA GLU A 79 -19.38 11.57 -21.15
C GLU A 79 -18.88 12.79 -21.92
N ARG A 80 -17.82 12.58 -22.72
CA ARG A 80 -17.26 13.65 -23.55
C ARG A 80 -16.68 13.09 -24.83
N LYS A 81 -17.07 13.69 -25.97
CA LYS A 81 -16.67 13.27 -27.33
C LYS A 81 -17.02 11.79 -27.60
N GLY A 82 -18.17 11.33 -27.12
CA GLY A 82 -18.65 9.96 -27.28
C GLY A 82 -17.90 8.92 -26.45
N VAL A 83 -17.05 9.35 -25.51
CA VAL A 83 -16.31 8.46 -24.61
C VAL A 83 -16.74 8.72 -23.17
N THR A 84 -17.26 7.67 -22.54
CA THR A 84 -17.68 7.64 -21.14
C THR A 84 -16.51 7.25 -20.25
N ARG A 85 -16.25 8.04 -19.21
CA ARG A 85 -15.13 7.84 -18.28
C ARG A 85 -15.62 7.88 -16.83
N GLU A 86 -15.02 7.07 -15.99
CA GLU A 86 -15.22 7.18 -14.54
C GLU A 86 -14.56 8.47 -14.02
N ALA A 87 -15.35 9.26 -13.29
CA ALA A 87 -14.92 10.53 -12.73
C ALA A 87 -15.13 10.51 -11.20
N PRO A 88 -14.31 9.73 -10.45
CA PRO A 88 -14.38 9.74 -9.00
C PRO A 88 -14.01 11.13 -8.44
N LEU A 89 -14.37 11.38 -7.19
CA LEU A 89 -14.17 12.69 -6.54
C LEU A 89 -12.74 13.23 -6.66
N LYS A 90 -11.73 12.35 -6.62
CA LYS A 90 -10.32 12.72 -6.79
C LYS A 90 -10.04 13.37 -8.15
N VAL A 91 -10.66 12.88 -9.22
CA VAL A 91 -10.53 13.44 -10.57
C VAL A 91 -11.11 14.85 -10.63
N TRP A 92 -12.27 15.08 -10.01
CA TRP A 92 -12.89 16.41 -9.94
C TRP A 92 -12.03 17.42 -9.18
N VAL A 93 -11.43 17.01 -8.06
CA VAL A 93 -10.48 17.84 -7.31
C VAL A 93 -9.31 18.25 -8.21
N MET A 94 -8.65 17.27 -8.84
CA MET A 94 -7.51 17.51 -9.74
C MET A 94 -7.88 18.44 -10.91
N ALA A 95 -9.03 18.20 -11.53
CA ALA A 95 -9.48 18.97 -12.68
C ALA A 95 -9.81 20.42 -12.33
N LEU A 96 -10.52 20.65 -11.21
CA LEU A 96 -10.82 21.99 -10.73
C LEU A 96 -9.56 22.73 -10.29
N ASP A 97 -8.61 22.06 -9.64
CA ASP A 97 -7.33 22.67 -9.27
C ASP A 97 -6.54 23.07 -10.52
N GLN A 98 -6.42 22.18 -11.50
CA GLN A 98 -5.77 22.47 -12.78
C GLN A 98 -6.43 23.65 -13.50
N LEU A 99 -7.77 23.70 -13.51
CA LEU A 99 -8.53 24.81 -14.10
C LEU A 99 -8.29 26.14 -13.38
N LEU A 100 -8.22 26.12 -12.05
CA LEU A 100 -8.02 27.30 -11.23
C LEU A 100 -6.58 27.84 -11.30
N GLU A 101 -5.59 26.96 -11.47
CA GLU A 101 -4.20 27.34 -11.69
C GLU A 101 -3.97 27.92 -13.08
N ARG A 102 -4.66 27.36 -14.09
CA ARG A 102 -4.50 27.75 -15.50
C ARG A 102 -5.88 28.05 -16.10
N PRO A 103 -6.48 29.21 -15.75
CA PRO A 103 -7.77 29.59 -16.29
C PRO A 103 -7.67 29.84 -17.81
N PRO A 104 -8.75 29.58 -18.56
CA PRO A 104 -8.77 29.86 -19.98
C PRO A 104 -8.83 31.38 -20.23
N SER A 105 -8.32 31.82 -21.39
CA SER A 105 -8.28 33.25 -21.76
C SER A 105 -9.65 33.81 -22.16
N ASN A 106 -10.60 32.97 -22.58
CA ASN A 106 -11.92 33.36 -23.05
C ASN A 106 -12.96 33.43 -21.92
N LEU A 107 -12.73 34.33 -20.96
CA LEU A 107 -13.71 34.66 -19.92
C LEU A 107 -14.69 35.75 -20.41
N PRO A 108 -15.97 35.72 -20.01
CA PRO A 108 -16.61 34.74 -19.12
C PRO A 108 -16.95 33.42 -19.83
N LEU A 109 -16.98 32.33 -19.06
CA LEU A 109 -17.41 31.02 -19.58
C LEU A 109 -18.91 31.00 -19.94
N SER A 110 -19.24 30.25 -20.99
CA SER A 110 -20.61 30.03 -21.45
C SER A 110 -21.29 28.83 -20.74
N GLY A 111 -20.54 27.77 -20.45
CA GLY A 111 -21.02 26.56 -19.79
C GLY A 111 -19.88 25.69 -19.24
N HIS A 112 -20.17 24.45 -18.89
CA HIS A 112 -19.20 23.51 -18.30
C HIS A 112 -18.28 22.81 -19.31
N GLY A 113 -18.44 23.06 -20.61
CA GLY A 113 -17.73 22.33 -21.66
C GLY A 113 -16.21 22.31 -21.48
N TYR A 114 -15.60 23.44 -21.10
CA TYR A 114 -14.15 23.49 -20.85
C TYR A 114 -13.75 22.65 -19.62
N LEU A 115 -14.51 22.77 -18.50
CA LEU A 115 -14.27 21.95 -17.31
C LEU A 115 -14.38 20.46 -17.64
N TYR A 116 -15.39 20.06 -18.42
CA TYR A 116 -15.60 18.67 -18.79
C TYR A 116 -14.47 18.10 -19.66
N GLU A 117 -13.84 18.91 -20.52
CA GLU A 117 -12.61 18.49 -21.20
C GLU A 117 -11.45 18.28 -20.21
N VAL A 118 -11.27 19.17 -19.24
CA VAL A 118 -10.23 19.03 -18.22
C VAL A 118 -10.47 17.79 -17.36
N VAL A 119 -11.72 17.56 -16.93
CA VAL A 119 -12.12 16.37 -16.16
C VAL A 119 -11.89 15.09 -16.95
N ALA A 120 -12.25 15.05 -18.25
CA ALA A 120 -11.99 13.89 -19.10
C ALA A 120 -10.49 13.57 -19.21
N ASN A 121 -9.64 14.59 -19.39
CA ASN A 121 -8.19 14.41 -19.42
C ASN A 121 -7.63 13.92 -18.07
N CYS A 122 -8.14 14.45 -16.95
CA CYS A 122 -7.77 13.99 -15.61
C CYS A 122 -8.24 12.56 -15.34
N ALA A 123 -9.41 12.17 -15.85
CA ALA A 123 -9.95 10.81 -15.74
C ALA A 123 -9.07 9.81 -16.50
N ASP A 124 -8.68 10.13 -17.74
CA ASP A 124 -7.78 9.28 -18.54
C ASP A 124 -6.43 9.07 -17.84
N ARG A 125 -5.86 10.14 -17.27
CA ARG A 125 -4.63 10.06 -16.48
C ARG A 125 -4.81 9.20 -15.23
N HIS A 126 -5.92 9.39 -14.51
CA HIS A 126 -6.20 8.64 -13.30
C HIS A 126 -6.39 7.14 -13.59
N ALA A 127 -7.11 6.80 -14.66
CA ALA A 127 -7.29 5.42 -15.10
C ALA A 127 -5.94 4.78 -15.46
N GLY A 128 -5.07 5.49 -16.18
CA GLY A 128 -3.72 5.01 -16.49
C GLY A 128 -2.84 4.80 -15.25
N GLU A 129 -2.94 5.68 -14.25
CA GLU A 129 -2.23 5.53 -12.97
C GLU A 129 -2.72 4.32 -12.17
N VAL A 130 -4.03 4.10 -12.12
CA VAL A 130 -4.65 2.96 -11.44
C VAL A 130 -4.23 1.64 -12.08
N GLU A 131 -4.27 1.56 -13.42
CA GLU A 131 -3.84 0.36 -14.14
C GLU A 131 -2.35 0.07 -13.91
N LYS A 132 -1.50 1.10 -14.01
CA LYS A 132 -0.07 0.95 -13.73
C LYS A 132 0.20 0.44 -12.32
N GLN A 133 -0.49 0.98 -11.32
CA GLN A 133 -0.37 0.52 -9.93
C GLN A 133 -0.82 -0.93 -9.78
N ARG A 134 -1.88 -1.33 -10.49
CA ARG A 134 -2.37 -2.72 -10.50
C ARG A 134 -1.34 -3.67 -11.11
N GLU A 135 -0.75 -3.31 -12.25
CA GLU A 135 0.31 -4.09 -12.89
C GLU A 135 1.55 -4.22 -12.01
N GLU A 136 1.97 -3.14 -11.35
CA GLU A 136 3.11 -3.13 -10.42
C GLU A 136 2.83 -4.00 -9.20
N GLN A 137 1.63 -3.95 -8.63
CA GLN A 137 1.22 -4.82 -7.52
C GLN A 137 1.19 -6.29 -7.95
N ALA A 138 0.66 -6.60 -9.13
CA ALA A 138 0.69 -7.96 -9.69
C ALA A 138 2.12 -8.46 -9.90
N ARG A 139 3.00 -7.59 -10.43
CA ARG A 139 4.43 -7.90 -10.63
C ARG A 139 5.16 -8.11 -9.31
N ASN A 140 4.88 -7.30 -8.29
CA ASN A 140 5.51 -7.40 -6.98
C ASN A 140 4.98 -8.59 -6.17
N GLY A 141 3.69 -8.94 -6.31
CA GLY A 141 3.10 -10.15 -5.74
C GLY A 141 3.66 -11.42 -6.36
N ALA A 142 3.87 -11.44 -7.68
CA ALA A 142 4.55 -12.54 -8.38
C ALA A 142 6.05 -12.67 -8.02
N LYS A 143 6.65 -11.62 -7.45
CA LYS A 143 8.01 -11.64 -6.89
C LYS A 143 8.07 -12.06 -5.41
N GLN A 144 7.01 -12.64 -4.83
CA GLN A 144 7.20 -13.43 -3.61
C GLN A 144 8.22 -14.53 -3.91
N PRO A 145 9.41 -14.52 -3.29
CA PRO A 145 10.38 -15.54 -3.58
C PRO A 145 9.82 -16.87 -3.09
N ALA A 146 9.50 -17.77 -4.03
CA ALA A 146 9.13 -19.16 -3.78
C ALA A 146 10.20 -19.97 -3.01
N ASN A 147 11.23 -19.32 -2.48
CA ASN A 147 12.33 -19.93 -1.76
C ASN A 147 12.94 -19.05 -0.65
N ARG A 148 12.17 -18.15 -0.03
CA ARG A 148 12.58 -17.62 1.27
C ARG A 148 11.98 -18.50 2.36
N ALA A 149 12.68 -19.58 2.68
CA ALA A 149 12.57 -20.18 4.01
C ALA A 149 12.60 -19.02 5.02
N PRO A 150 11.75 -19.00 6.07
CA PRO A 150 11.86 -17.98 7.09
C PRO A 150 13.32 -18.01 7.54
N ALA A 151 14.03 -16.91 7.28
CA ALA A 151 15.38 -16.77 7.78
C ALA A 151 15.21 -16.92 9.29
N ALA A 152 15.61 -18.08 9.82
CA ALA A 152 15.55 -18.35 11.24
C ALA A 152 16.13 -17.10 11.89
N ALA A 153 15.29 -16.39 12.65
CA ALA A 153 15.67 -15.13 13.25
C ALA A 153 17.07 -15.32 13.82
N LEU A 154 18.02 -14.47 13.40
CA LEU A 154 19.37 -14.51 13.93
C LEU A 154 19.25 -14.26 15.43
N ARG A 155 19.08 -15.34 16.19
CA ARG A 155 19.07 -15.31 17.63
C ARG A 155 20.51 -15.03 17.99
N GLU A 156 20.76 -13.81 18.45
CA GLU A 156 21.97 -13.49 19.20
C GLU A 156 22.11 -14.58 20.26
N ARG A 157 23.15 -15.41 20.13
CA ARG A 157 23.41 -16.46 21.12
C ARG A 157 23.73 -15.75 22.42
N SER A 158 22.96 -16.03 23.47
CA SER A 158 23.27 -15.52 24.80
C SER A 158 24.67 -15.97 25.19
N THR A 159 25.41 -15.14 25.92
CA THR A 159 26.70 -15.51 26.51
C THR A 159 26.61 -16.79 27.34
N ASP A 160 25.46 -17.04 27.97
CA ASP A 160 25.21 -18.26 28.75
C ASP A 160 25.17 -19.52 27.87
N ASP A 161 24.63 -19.43 26.64
CA ASP A 161 24.59 -20.55 25.70
C ASP A 161 26.00 -20.92 25.21
N VAL A 162 26.84 -19.92 24.99
CA VAL A 162 28.24 -20.10 24.55
C VAL A 162 29.09 -20.73 25.67
N LEU A 163 28.91 -20.26 26.91
CA LEU A 163 29.61 -20.81 28.08
C LEU A 163 29.20 -22.27 28.33
N ALA A 164 27.90 -22.58 28.27
CA ALA A 164 27.39 -23.94 28.43
C ALA A 164 27.91 -24.89 27.33
N GLU A 165 28.08 -24.43 26.09
CA GLU A 165 28.64 -25.23 25.00
C GLU A 165 30.13 -25.50 25.19
N HIS A 166 30.89 -24.51 25.67
CA HIS A 166 32.31 -24.68 26.00
C HIS A 166 32.54 -25.70 27.12
N ASP A 167 31.72 -25.69 28.17
CA ASP A 167 31.78 -26.67 29.25
C ASP A 167 31.46 -28.10 28.78
N ARG A 168 30.48 -28.25 27.87
CA ARG A 168 30.18 -29.54 27.23
C ARG A 168 31.37 -30.06 26.42
N LEU A 169 32.05 -29.20 25.66
CA LEU A 169 33.23 -29.59 24.87
C LEU A 169 34.40 -29.98 25.78
N ARG A 170 34.61 -29.27 26.88
CA ARG A 170 35.64 -29.60 27.88
C ARG A 170 35.39 -30.95 28.53
N ASN A 171 34.14 -31.23 28.94
CA ASN A 171 33.77 -32.52 29.53
C ASN A 171 33.86 -33.66 28.51
N ARG A 172 33.53 -33.42 27.24
CA ARG A 172 33.68 -34.40 26.17
C ARG A 172 35.14 -34.72 25.87
N GLN A 173 36.04 -33.74 25.91
CA GLN A 173 37.48 -33.99 25.78
C GLN A 173 38.04 -34.76 26.99
N ALA A 174 37.55 -34.47 28.20
CA ALA A 174 37.94 -35.21 29.41
C ALA A 174 37.52 -36.69 29.36
N THR A 175 36.32 -37.00 28.87
CA THR A 175 35.87 -38.40 28.73
C THR A 175 36.61 -39.16 27.65
N VAL A 176 36.95 -38.50 26.53
CA VAL A 176 37.77 -39.10 25.46
C VAL A 176 39.20 -39.40 25.94
N ALA A 177 39.82 -38.50 26.70
CA ALA A 177 41.15 -38.70 27.28
C ALA A 177 41.20 -39.86 28.30
N SER A 178 40.14 -40.03 29.10
CA SER A 178 40.03 -41.13 30.06
C SER A 178 39.82 -42.49 29.37
N GLY A 179 38.97 -42.54 28.34
CA GLY A 179 38.75 -43.76 27.54
C GLY A 179 40.00 -44.23 26.80
N GLN A 180 40.80 -43.31 26.28
CA GLN A 180 42.05 -43.63 25.57
C GLN A 180 43.14 -44.20 26.50
N LYS A 181 43.19 -43.76 27.76
CA LYS A 181 44.12 -44.27 28.78
C LYS A 181 43.76 -45.69 29.22
N GLY A 182 42.47 -45.96 29.43
CA GLY A 182 41.98 -47.31 29.75
C GLY A 182 42.20 -48.31 28.61
N GLN A 183 41.96 -47.90 27.36
CA GLN A 183 42.21 -48.75 26.19
C GLN A 183 43.71 -49.04 25.97
N ARG A 184 44.60 -48.06 26.16
CA ARG A 184 46.06 -48.27 26.06
C ARG A 184 46.61 -49.23 27.12
N GLN A 185 46.10 -49.18 28.35
CA GLN A 185 46.52 -50.10 29.41
C GLN A 185 46.07 -51.53 29.11
N ASN A 186 44.83 -51.70 28.64
CA ASN A 186 44.29 -53.01 28.30
C ASN A 186 45.00 -53.62 27.09
N ALA A 187 45.28 -52.82 26.05
CA ALA A 187 46.06 -53.27 24.88
C ALA A 187 47.48 -53.72 25.26
N LYS A 188 48.17 -53.00 26.16
CA LYS A 188 49.52 -53.35 26.63
C LYS A 188 49.55 -54.63 27.48
N ALA A 189 48.49 -54.87 28.27
CA ALA A 189 48.34 -56.10 29.04
C ALA A 189 48.09 -57.32 28.13
N VAL A 190 47.28 -57.15 27.08
CA VAL A 190 47.00 -58.21 26.10
C VAL A 190 48.22 -58.52 25.23
N GLU A 191 49.03 -57.52 24.87
CA GLU A 191 50.26 -57.70 24.09
C GLU A 191 51.37 -58.39 24.91
N GLN A 192 51.48 -58.13 26.21
CA GLN A 192 52.40 -58.85 27.10
C GLN A 192 51.99 -60.31 27.35
N ALA A 193 50.70 -60.62 27.33
CA ALA A 193 50.21 -61.99 27.44
C ALA A 193 50.44 -62.83 26.17
N ASN A 194 50.68 -62.19 25.01
CA ASN A 194 50.79 -62.83 23.69
C ASN A 194 52.19 -62.74 23.07
N ALA A 195 53.23 -62.52 23.89
CA ALA A 195 54.61 -62.50 23.41
C ALA A 195 55.12 -63.94 23.12
N PRO A 196 55.80 -64.19 21.98
CA PRO A 196 56.30 -65.52 21.65
C PRO A 196 57.41 -65.96 22.63
N LYS A 197 57.34 -67.22 23.10
CA LYS A 197 58.35 -67.83 23.97
C LYS A 197 59.72 -67.76 23.29
N ARG A 198 60.78 -67.42 24.05
CA ARG A 198 62.12 -67.25 23.49
C ARG A 198 62.66 -68.60 23.01
N LEU A 199 63.47 -68.56 21.94
CA LEU A 199 64.04 -69.75 21.28
C LEU A 199 64.80 -70.68 22.25
N SER A 200 65.34 -70.13 23.35
CA SER A 200 65.97 -70.86 24.45
C SER A 200 65.02 -71.81 25.21
N ASP A 201 63.73 -71.47 25.27
CA ASP A 201 62.72 -72.26 25.98
C ASP A 201 62.21 -73.43 25.12
N LEU A 202 62.31 -73.31 23.79
CA LEU A 202 61.95 -74.37 22.84
C LEU A 202 63.03 -75.45 22.71
N LEU A 203 64.30 -75.09 22.90
CA LEU A 203 65.44 -76.03 22.81
C LEU A 203 65.62 -76.93 24.05
N LYS A 204 64.93 -76.64 25.16
CA LYS A 204 64.94 -77.52 26.35
C LYS A 204 63.98 -78.72 26.25
N GLY A 205 63.07 -78.75 25.26
CA GLY A 205 62.10 -79.84 25.10
C GLY A 205 62.56 -80.99 24.18
N ALA A 206 63.63 -80.80 23.41
CA ALA A 206 64.01 -81.73 22.33
C ALA A 206 65.07 -82.78 22.73
N ALA A 207 65.48 -82.84 24.00
CA ALA A 207 66.57 -83.72 24.46
C ALA A 207 66.11 -84.94 25.30
N SER A 208 64.82 -85.29 25.30
CA SER A 208 64.32 -86.39 26.15
C SER A 208 63.29 -87.31 25.50
N GLN A 209 63.41 -87.61 24.20
CA GLN A 209 62.68 -88.74 23.59
C GLN A 209 63.57 -89.45 22.57
N GLY A 210 64.36 -90.38 23.11
CA GLY A 210 65.18 -91.30 22.36
C GLY A 210 65.75 -92.35 23.31
N ASP A 211 64.88 -93.17 23.92
CA ASP A 211 65.26 -94.52 24.33
C ASP A 211 64.04 -95.40 24.69
N GLN A 212 64.18 -96.70 24.40
CA GLN A 212 63.42 -97.87 24.87
C GLN A 212 62.04 -98.13 24.21
N GLN A 213 61.97 -99.09 23.27
CA GLN A 213 61.83 -100.56 23.44
C GLN A 213 60.40 -100.99 23.75
#